data_AF-A0A9X6ZC60-F1
#
_entry.id   AF-A0A9X6ZC60-F1
#
_cell.length_a   1.000
_cell.length_b   1.000
_cell.length_c   1.000
_cell.angle_alpha   90.00
_cell.angle_beta   90.00
_cell.angle_gamma   90.00
#
_symmetry.space_group_name_H-M   'P 1'
#
loop_
_entity.id
_entity.type
_entity.pdbx_description
1 polymer ?
#
loop_
_entity_poly.entity_id
_entity_poly.type
_entity_poly.pdbx_seq_one_letter_code
_entity_poly.pdbx_strand_id
1 'polypeptide(L)'
;MHADRKKKSKCKLSKSEITQLYAEGKSTSEIATLANVSARYIRMVLTDNNVPRRAIGSWKRKYGISEDYFKTWANNMAYILGFIAADGVIQKENQCVSISQKESYILEDIKQELNTNQPLYQNKKTGVYMLNINSKTIKDDLMNIHGIKPCKSFNIEFPFVPEEYLHHFVRGYFDGDGYVNYKTYTVSFVGGSYNFMNSLHQILQNHNLRADLLNQNKHYRVILSGRKSIQLFSNWIYKDKDIYLHRKYEVFQKESLSLDQVQDRKLKQTQTAVKQRKQNFLKAYMKDKCNATTCSNLEISESTFKRWLKNDNQFKIEYEKISLTSSTSDN
;
A
#
# COMPACT_ATOMS: atom_id res chain seq x y z
N MET A 1 -71.59 7.36 -27.10
CA MET A 1 -70.24 7.95 -27.15
C MET A 1 -69.74 8.13 -25.72
N HIS A 2 -68.98 7.16 -25.20
CA HIS A 2 -68.37 7.28 -23.87
C HIS A 2 -67.17 8.24 -23.98
N ALA A 3 -67.36 9.47 -23.50
CA ALA A 3 -66.27 10.43 -23.37
C ALA A 3 -65.27 9.89 -22.34
N ASP A 4 -64.13 9.45 -22.84
CA ASP A 4 -62.99 8.96 -22.07
C ASP A 4 -62.45 10.11 -21.21
N ARG A 5 -62.94 10.18 -19.96
CA ARG A 5 -62.46 11.14 -18.95
C ARG A 5 -61.03 10.73 -18.57
N LYS A 6 -60.04 11.19 -19.35
CA LYS A 6 -58.63 11.21 -18.91
C LYS A 6 -58.56 12.00 -17.60
N LYS A 7 -58.54 11.30 -16.46
CA LYS A 7 -58.23 11.88 -15.16
C LYS A 7 -56.90 12.61 -15.29
N LYS A 8 -56.93 13.95 -15.34
CA LYS A 8 -55.71 14.76 -15.24
C LYS A 8 -55.00 14.34 -13.96
N SER A 9 -53.84 13.71 -14.11
CA SER A 9 -53.00 13.33 -12.98
C SER A 9 -52.77 14.58 -12.11
N LYS A 10 -53.05 14.49 -10.81
CA LYS A 10 -52.74 15.56 -9.85
C LYS A 10 -51.23 15.77 -9.67
N CYS A 11 -50.43 14.81 -10.13
CA CYS A 11 -48.97 14.85 -10.08
C CYS A 11 -48.43 15.79 -11.15
N LYS A 12 -47.63 16.77 -10.73
CA LYS A 12 -47.02 17.80 -11.60
C LYS A 12 -45.73 17.33 -12.28
N LEU A 13 -45.12 16.26 -11.79
CA LEU A 13 -43.90 15.68 -12.35
C LEU A 13 -44.18 14.29 -12.93
N SER A 14 -43.50 13.96 -14.02
CA SER A 14 -43.43 12.61 -14.56
C SER A 14 -42.64 11.69 -13.62
N LYS A 15 -42.81 10.37 -13.78
CA LYS A 15 -42.02 9.37 -13.03
C LYS A 15 -40.52 9.53 -13.27
N SER A 16 -40.12 9.85 -14.51
CA SER A 16 -38.72 10.07 -14.89
C SER A 16 -38.11 11.31 -14.21
N GLU A 17 -38.86 12.41 -14.11
CA GLU A 17 -38.41 13.60 -13.38
C GLU A 17 -38.28 13.32 -11.88
N ILE A 18 -39.20 12.53 -11.31
CA ILE A 18 -39.12 12.10 -9.90
C ILE A 18 -37.83 11.30 -9.63
N THR A 19 -37.50 10.33 -10.50
CA THR A 19 -36.29 9.52 -10.36
C THR A 19 -35.03 10.37 -10.54
N GLN A 20 -35.02 11.29 -11.51
CA GLN A 20 -33.91 12.20 -11.77
C GLN A 20 -33.64 13.14 -10.58
N LEU A 21 -34.67 13.82 -10.07
CA LEU A 21 -34.54 14.70 -8.91
C LEU A 21 -34.07 13.94 -7.65
N TYR A 22 -34.46 12.67 -7.52
CA TYR A 22 -33.96 11.81 -6.45
C TYR A 22 -32.50 11.42 -6.67
N ALA A 23 -32.05 11.19 -7.91
CA ALA A 23 -30.63 10.97 -8.20
C ALA A 23 -29.78 12.22 -7.89
N GLU A 24 -30.32 13.42 -8.14
CA GLU A 24 -29.69 14.72 -7.87
C GLU A 24 -29.63 15.11 -6.38
N GLY A 25 -30.13 14.26 -5.48
CA GLY A 25 -29.97 14.46 -4.04
C GLY A 25 -31.20 15.04 -3.33
N LYS A 26 -32.27 15.45 -4.03
CA LYS A 26 -33.49 15.93 -3.36
C LYS A 26 -34.16 14.82 -2.53
N SER A 27 -34.70 15.18 -1.39
CA SER A 27 -35.42 14.26 -0.50
C SER A 27 -36.79 13.89 -1.07
N THR A 28 -37.35 12.76 -0.64
CA THR A 28 -38.70 12.36 -1.05
C THR A 28 -39.77 13.38 -0.63
N SER A 29 -39.51 14.17 0.41
CA SER A 29 -40.42 15.20 0.88
C SER A 29 -40.38 16.44 -0.02
N GLU A 30 -39.18 16.89 -0.41
CA GLU A 30 -39.03 17.99 -1.36
C GLU A 30 -39.63 17.65 -2.72
N ILE A 31 -39.35 16.44 -3.23
CA ILE A 31 -39.90 15.98 -4.50
C ILE A 31 -41.42 15.85 -4.41
N ALA A 32 -41.96 15.38 -3.28
CA ALA A 32 -43.40 15.29 -3.07
C ALA A 32 -44.08 16.67 -3.15
N THR A 33 -43.47 17.70 -2.55
CA THR A 33 -43.94 19.09 -2.63
C THR A 33 -43.90 19.60 -4.08
N LEU A 34 -42.80 19.37 -4.81
CA LEU A 34 -42.67 19.77 -6.22
C LEU A 34 -43.69 19.06 -7.13
N ALA A 35 -43.85 17.75 -6.92
CA ALA A 35 -44.77 16.90 -7.68
C ALA A 35 -46.24 17.06 -7.26
N ASN A 36 -46.55 17.77 -6.18
CA ASN A 36 -47.91 17.89 -5.62
C ASN A 36 -48.55 16.53 -5.29
N VAL A 37 -47.78 15.67 -4.62
CA VAL A 37 -48.20 14.32 -4.20
C VAL A 37 -47.69 14.02 -2.81
N SER A 38 -48.07 12.89 -2.22
CA SER A 38 -47.52 12.48 -0.93
C SER A 38 -46.11 11.91 -1.08
N ALA A 39 -45.28 12.02 -0.04
CA ALA A 39 -43.99 11.34 0.01
C ALA A 39 -44.13 9.81 -0.11
N ARG A 40 -45.28 9.24 0.26
CA ARG A 40 -45.60 7.81 0.03
C ARG A 40 -45.69 7.50 -1.46
N TYR A 41 -46.31 8.37 -2.25
CA TYR A 41 -46.38 8.21 -3.70
C TYR A 41 -44.98 8.28 -4.32
N ILE A 42 -44.13 9.22 -3.90
CA ILE A 42 -42.73 9.27 -4.36
C ILE A 42 -42.00 7.97 -4.04
N ARG A 43 -42.15 7.43 -2.82
CA ARG A 43 -41.56 6.13 -2.46
C ARG A 43 -42.03 4.99 -3.36
N MET A 44 -43.33 4.93 -3.65
CA MET A 44 -43.92 3.95 -4.56
C MET A 44 -43.31 4.08 -5.96
N VAL A 45 -43.22 5.29 -6.51
CA VAL A 45 -42.60 5.54 -7.82
C VAL A 45 -41.14 5.06 -7.84
N LEU A 46 -40.36 5.34 -6.78
CA LEU A 46 -38.98 4.85 -6.70
C LEU A 46 -38.92 3.32 -6.69
N THR A 47 -39.76 2.65 -5.90
CA THR A 47 -39.85 1.18 -5.86
C THR A 47 -40.27 0.58 -7.20
N ASP A 48 -41.31 1.12 -7.83
CA ASP A 48 -41.83 0.64 -9.12
C ASP A 48 -40.80 0.78 -10.26
N ASN A 49 -39.84 1.70 -10.12
CA ASN A 49 -38.76 1.93 -11.09
C ASN A 49 -37.41 1.34 -10.62
N ASN A 50 -37.41 0.45 -9.62
CA ASN A 50 -36.22 -0.20 -9.08
C ASN A 50 -35.12 0.78 -8.62
N VAL A 51 -35.49 1.98 -8.18
CA VAL A 51 -34.54 2.95 -7.63
C VAL A 51 -34.27 2.61 -6.16
N PRO A 52 -33.03 2.23 -5.79
CA PRO A 52 -32.71 1.87 -4.43
C PRO A 52 -32.88 3.06 -3.48
N ARG A 53 -33.31 2.77 -2.26
CA ARG A 53 -33.48 3.78 -1.21
C ARG A 53 -32.11 4.13 -0.64
N ARG A 54 -31.84 5.43 -0.45
CA ARG A 54 -30.63 5.89 0.23
C ARG A 54 -30.54 5.30 1.65
N ALA A 55 -29.31 5.09 2.13
CA ALA A 55 -29.06 4.59 3.47
C ALA A 55 -29.72 5.47 4.55
N ILE A 56 -30.26 4.84 5.59
CA ILE A 56 -30.90 5.54 6.71
C ILE A 56 -29.89 6.52 7.34
N GLY A 57 -30.30 7.79 7.48
CA GLY A 57 -29.48 8.86 8.05
C GLY A 57 -28.60 9.62 7.05
N SER A 58 -28.51 9.20 5.78
CA SER A 58 -27.69 9.91 4.78
C SER A 58 -28.14 11.35 4.54
N TRP A 59 -29.44 11.63 4.68
CA TRP A 59 -30.01 12.98 4.60
C TRP A 59 -29.56 13.92 5.71
N LYS A 60 -28.97 13.41 6.80
CA LYS A 60 -28.38 14.24 7.86
C LYS A 60 -26.93 14.65 7.55
N ARG A 61 -26.34 14.13 6.46
CA ARG A 61 -24.96 14.44 6.09
C ARG A 61 -24.86 15.88 5.59
N LYS A 62 -23.89 16.63 6.12
CA LYS A 62 -23.62 18.02 5.73
C LYS A 62 -22.88 18.14 4.38
N TYR A 63 -22.01 17.18 4.08
CA TYR A 63 -21.09 17.22 2.95
C TYR A 63 -21.50 16.21 1.87
N GLY A 64 -21.44 16.59 0.60
CA GLY A 64 -21.68 15.70 -0.53
C GLY A 64 -20.56 14.66 -0.67
N ILE A 65 -20.85 13.51 -1.26
CA ILE A 65 -19.87 12.45 -1.57
C ILE A 65 -20.44 11.43 -2.55
N SER A 66 -19.60 10.88 -3.42
CA SER A 66 -19.93 9.71 -4.26
C SER A 66 -20.03 8.43 -3.42
N GLU A 67 -21.25 8.06 -3.00
CA GLU A 67 -21.44 6.93 -2.07
C GLU A 67 -21.11 5.56 -2.66
N ASP A 68 -21.24 5.39 -3.98
CA ASP A 68 -21.03 4.11 -4.68
C ASP A 68 -19.59 3.95 -5.21
N TYR A 69 -18.68 4.81 -4.78
CA TYR A 69 -17.31 4.90 -5.30
C TYR A 69 -16.53 3.58 -5.25
N PHE A 70 -16.70 2.80 -4.18
CA PHE A 70 -15.97 1.53 -3.99
C PHE A 70 -16.64 0.31 -4.64
N LYS A 71 -17.69 0.51 -5.45
CA LYS A 71 -18.41 -0.58 -6.12
C LYS A 71 -17.90 -0.90 -7.52
N THR A 72 -17.19 0.04 -8.14
CA THR A 72 -16.65 -0.11 -9.50
C THR A 72 -15.13 0.10 -9.47
N TRP A 73 -14.39 -0.78 -10.13
CA TRP A 73 -12.94 -0.65 -10.20
C TRP A 73 -12.52 0.47 -11.16
N ALA A 74 -11.51 1.21 -10.74
CA ALA A 74 -10.81 2.24 -11.51
C ALA A 74 -9.40 2.42 -10.92
N ASN A 75 -8.49 3.05 -11.67
CA ASN A 75 -7.10 3.25 -11.25
C ASN A 75 -7.00 3.98 -9.90
N ASN A 76 -7.72 5.09 -9.76
CA ASN A 76 -7.73 5.88 -8.52
C ASN A 76 -8.51 5.18 -7.40
N MET A 77 -9.55 4.41 -7.72
CA MET A 77 -10.28 3.62 -6.72
C MET A 77 -9.37 2.57 -6.08
N ALA A 78 -8.62 1.83 -6.89
CA ALA A 78 -7.67 0.83 -6.40
C ALA A 78 -6.55 1.47 -5.56
N TYR A 79 -6.01 2.60 -6.02
CA TYR A 79 -5.04 3.38 -5.25
C TYR A 79 -5.60 3.80 -3.88
N ILE A 80 -6.79 4.41 -3.86
CA ILE A 80 -7.43 4.87 -2.60
C ILE A 80 -7.72 3.68 -1.68
N LEU A 81 -8.17 2.54 -2.22
CA LEU A 81 -8.40 1.33 -1.44
C LEU A 81 -7.10 0.83 -0.78
N GLY A 82 -5.99 0.80 -1.53
CA GLY A 82 -4.67 0.46 -1.00
C GLY A 82 -4.19 1.44 0.07
N PHE A 83 -4.42 2.74 -0.16
CA PHE A 83 -4.07 3.80 0.79
C PHE A 83 -4.86 3.68 2.10
N ILE A 84 -6.16 3.36 2.01
CA ILE A 84 -7.02 3.06 3.18
C ILE A 84 -6.55 1.77 3.87
N ALA A 85 -6.17 0.73 3.11
CA ALA A 85 -5.64 -0.52 3.66
C ALA A 85 -4.34 -0.32 4.44
N ALA A 86 -3.53 0.69 4.11
CA ALA A 86 -2.38 1.15 4.87
C ALA A 86 -2.80 2.05 6.05
N ASP A 87 -3.08 3.33 5.77
CA ASP A 87 -3.21 4.39 6.79
C ASP A 87 -4.66 4.72 7.19
N GLY A 88 -5.65 4.10 6.55
CA GLY A 88 -7.06 4.32 6.86
C GLY A 88 -7.48 3.72 8.20
N VAL A 89 -8.41 4.40 8.86
CA VAL A 89 -9.08 3.93 10.08
C VAL A 89 -10.57 3.83 9.83
N ILE A 90 -11.11 2.62 9.95
CA ILE A 90 -12.55 2.38 9.92
C ILE A 90 -13.05 2.35 11.36
N GLN A 91 -13.87 3.34 11.73
CA GLN A 91 -14.42 3.44 13.08
C GLN A 91 -15.44 2.33 13.32
N LYS A 92 -15.44 1.73 14.52
CA LYS A 92 -16.35 0.62 14.86
C LYS A 92 -17.75 1.14 15.16
N GLU A 93 -17.85 2.21 15.94
CA GLU A 93 -19.09 2.71 16.54
C GLU A 93 -19.90 3.60 15.61
N ASN A 94 -19.25 4.29 14.67
CA ASN A 94 -19.90 5.25 13.78
C ASN A 94 -19.58 4.96 12.30
N GLN A 95 -20.13 5.78 11.40
CA GLN A 95 -20.02 5.60 9.94
C GLN A 95 -18.79 6.30 9.35
N CYS A 96 -17.78 6.59 10.17
CA CYS A 96 -16.61 7.35 9.76
C CYS A 96 -15.50 6.42 9.28
N VAL A 97 -14.97 6.75 8.09
CA VAL A 97 -13.70 6.26 7.58
C VAL A 97 -12.74 7.45 7.58
N SER A 98 -11.62 7.32 8.29
CA SER A 98 -10.67 8.41 8.47
C SER A 98 -9.36 8.09 7.76
N ILE A 99 -8.82 9.03 7.00
CA ILE A 99 -7.49 8.96 6.40
C ILE A 99 -6.67 10.11 6.98
N SER A 100 -5.46 9.82 7.47
CA SER A 100 -4.60 10.81 8.12
C SER A 100 -3.26 10.89 7.43
N GLN A 101 -2.81 12.09 7.07
CA GLN A 101 -1.50 12.31 6.45
C GLN A 101 -0.88 13.65 6.83
N LYS A 102 0.46 13.73 6.76
CA LYS A 102 1.17 15.01 6.99
C LYS A 102 1.05 15.94 5.79
N GLU A 103 1.14 15.38 4.60
CA GLU A 103 0.95 16.08 3.36
C GLU A 103 -0.55 16.25 3.08
N SER A 104 -1.03 17.49 2.97
CA SER A 104 -2.46 17.75 2.74
C SER A 104 -2.90 17.50 1.30
N TYR A 105 -2.01 17.69 0.31
CA TYR A 105 -2.35 17.58 -1.11
C TYR A 105 -2.94 16.21 -1.45
N ILE A 106 -2.38 15.13 -0.91
CA ILE A 106 -2.89 13.78 -1.17
C ILE A 106 -4.31 13.59 -0.66
N LEU A 107 -4.66 14.23 0.47
CA LEU A 107 -6.03 14.18 0.99
C LEU A 107 -6.97 15.05 0.17
N GLU A 108 -6.49 16.15 -0.41
CA GLU A 108 -7.26 16.97 -1.34
C GLU A 108 -7.52 16.23 -2.67
N ASP A 109 -6.52 15.53 -3.22
CA ASP A 109 -6.69 14.69 -4.42
C ASP A 109 -7.75 13.60 -4.17
N ILE A 110 -7.68 12.93 -3.02
CA ILE A 110 -8.68 11.92 -2.62
C ILE A 110 -10.06 12.56 -2.45
N LYS A 111 -10.16 13.79 -1.92
CA LYS A 111 -11.46 14.49 -1.82
C LYS A 111 -12.05 14.80 -3.18
N GLN A 112 -11.23 15.26 -4.12
CA GLN A 112 -11.66 15.53 -5.49
C GLN A 112 -12.18 14.26 -6.16
N GLU A 113 -11.42 13.17 -6.05
CA GLU A 113 -11.79 11.86 -6.60
C GLU A 113 -13.10 11.31 -5.99
N LEU A 114 -13.30 11.47 -4.68
CA LEU A 114 -14.54 11.09 -3.99
C LEU A 114 -15.69 12.08 -4.20
N ASN A 115 -15.45 13.17 -4.96
CA ASN A 115 -16.37 14.28 -5.17
C ASN A 115 -17.01 14.78 -3.87
N THR A 116 -16.16 15.08 -2.87
CA THR A 116 -16.62 15.55 -1.55
C THR A 116 -16.12 16.93 -1.21
N ASN A 117 -17.00 17.73 -0.61
CA ASN A 117 -16.68 19.04 -0.05
C ASN A 117 -16.37 18.98 1.46
N GLN A 118 -16.06 17.80 2.00
CA GLN A 118 -15.72 17.63 3.40
C GLN A 118 -14.38 18.32 3.74
N PRO A 119 -14.34 19.23 4.74
CA PRO A 119 -13.10 19.93 5.09
C PRO A 119 -12.07 18.99 5.71
N LEU A 120 -10.79 19.25 5.44
CA LEU A 120 -9.69 18.62 6.16
C LEU A 120 -9.58 19.23 7.55
N TYR A 121 -9.41 18.38 8.56
CA TYR A 121 -9.08 18.83 9.90
C TYR A 121 -7.58 18.69 10.13
N GLN A 122 -6.92 19.68 10.71
CA GLN A 122 -5.52 19.57 11.11
C GLN A 122 -5.38 19.44 12.63
N ASN A 123 -4.68 18.41 13.07
CA ASN A 123 -4.28 18.29 14.46
C ASN A 123 -3.17 19.31 14.75
N LYS A 124 -3.49 20.36 15.52
CA LYS A 124 -2.56 21.45 15.85
C LYS A 124 -1.28 21.01 16.57
N LYS A 125 -1.28 19.86 17.25
CA LYS A 125 -0.11 19.35 17.98
C LYS A 125 0.84 18.58 17.08
N THR A 126 0.31 17.77 16.16
CA THR A 126 1.12 16.87 15.33
C THR A 126 1.34 17.38 13.91
N GLY A 127 0.57 18.40 13.49
CA GLY A 127 0.55 18.91 12.12
C GLY A 127 -0.16 17.99 11.11
N VAL A 128 -0.66 16.83 11.55
CA VAL A 128 -1.29 15.82 10.69
C VAL A 128 -2.69 16.28 10.28
N TYR A 129 -2.96 16.22 8.99
CA TYR A 129 -4.28 16.45 8.40
C TYR A 129 -5.11 15.15 8.41
N MET A 130 -6.41 15.29 8.56
CA MET A 130 -7.38 14.20 8.63
C MET A 130 -8.55 14.49 7.70
N LEU A 131 -8.79 13.56 6.77
CA LEU A 131 -10.00 13.46 6.00
C LEU A 131 -10.90 12.42 6.66
N ASN A 132 -11.95 12.89 7.34
CA ASN A 132 -12.99 12.02 7.87
C ASN A 132 -14.05 11.86 6.77
N ILE A 133 -14.59 10.68 6.54
CA ILE A 133 -15.63 10.43 5.54
C ILE A 133 -16.80 9.79 6.27
N ASN A 134 -17.92 10.51 6.38
CA ASN A 134 -19.09 10.05 7.14
C ASN A 134 -20.13 9.42 6.21
N SER A 135 -19.85 8.22 5.70
CA SER A 135 -20.74 7.51 4.78
C SER A 135 -20.90 6.05 5.17
N LYS A 136 -22.15 5.66 5.48
CA LYS A 136 -22.49 4.28 5.77
C LYS A 136 -22.21 3.39 4.55
N THR A 137 -22.60 3.83 3.36
CA THR A 137 -22.39 3.07 2.12
C THR A 137 -20.90 2.80 1.88
N ILE A 138 -20.05 3.82 1.96
CA ILE A 138 -18.60 3.65 1.78
C ILE A 138 -18.00 2.72 2.85
N LYS A 139 -18.40 2.89 4.12
CA LYS A 139 -17.94 2.00 5.19
C LYS A 139 -18.35 0.55 4.93
N ASP A 140 -19.62 0.33 4.56
CA ASP A 140 -20.16 -0.98 4.28
C ASP A 140 -19.49 -1.59 3.04
N ASP A 141 -19.21 -0.82 1.99
CA ASP A 141 -18.50 -1.27 0.79
C ASP A 141 -17.06 -1.71 1.12
N LEU A 142 -16.31 -0.89 1.88
CA LEU A 142 -14.95 -1.25 2.32
C LEU A 142 -14.93 -2.54 3.15
N MET A 143 -15.92 -2.71 4.03
CA MET A 143 -16.00 -3.88 4.91
C MET A 143 -16.49 -5.15 4.22
N ASN A 144 -17.53 -5.03 3.38
CA ASN A 144 -18.26 -6.17 2.85
C ASN A 144 -17.80 -6.58 1.44
N ILE A 145 -17.39 -5.61 0.62
CA ILE A 145 -16.85 -5.88 -0.73
C ILE A 145 -15.35 -6.15 -0.64
N HIS A 146 -14.62 -5.29 0.08
CA HIS A 146 -13.15 -5.32 0.09
C HIS A 146 -12.55 -5.95 1.36
N GLY A 147 -13.36 -6.37 2.32
CA GLY A 147 -12.86 -7.05 3.53
C GLY A 147 -12.04 -6.18 4.49
N ILE A 148 -11.97 -4.86 4.27
CA ILE A 148 -11.24 -3.93 5.13
C ILE A 148 -12.13 -3.60 6.34
N LYS A 149 -11.79 -4.13 7.51
CA LYS A 149 -12.59 -4.02 8.74
C LYS A 149 -11.96 -3.07 9.77
N PRO A 150 -12.68 -2.64 10.82
CA PRO A 150 -12.09 -1.98 11.97
C PRO A 150 -10.96 -2.81 12.61
N CYS A 151 -10.00 -2.14 13.29
CA CYS A 151 -8.88 -2.81 13.97
C CYS A 151 -8.04 -3.75 13.07
N LYS A 152 -7.92 -3.39 11.79
CA LYS A 152 -7.33 -4.23 10.72
C LYS A 152 -5.86 -4.61 10.87
N SER A 153 -5.08 -3.86 11.66
CA SER A 153 -3.61 -3.90 11.63
C SER A 153 -2.98 -5.30 11.74
N PHE A 154 -3.61 -6.23 12.47
CA PHE A 154 -3.10 -7.59 12.68
C PHE A 154 -3.85 -8.68 11.91
N ASN A 155 -5.06 -8.40 11.42
CA ASN A 155 -5.98 -9.41 10.90
C ASN A 155 -6.49 -9.10 9.48
N ILE A 156 -5.96 -8.06 8.83
CA ILE A 156 -6.32 -7.75 7.45
C ILE A 156 -5.88 -8.87 6.51
N GLU A 157 -6.74 -9.22 5.57
CA GLU A 157 -6.41 -10.06 4.43
C GLU A 157 -6.16 -9.17 3.21
N PHE A 158 -5.33 -9.66 2.29
CA PHE A 158 -5.13 -8.93 1.03
C PHE A 158 -6.45 -8.97 0.24
N PRO A 159 -7.05 -7.82 -0.09
CA PRO A 159 -8.34 -7.81 -0.77
C PRO A 159 -8.22 -8.38 -2.17
N PHE A 160 -9.32 -8.88 -2.72
CA PHE A 160 -9.36 -9.16 -4.16
C PHE A 160 -9.19 -7.84 -4.93
N VAL A 161 -8.23 -7.81 -5.86
CA VAL A 161 -7.98 -6.69 -6.77
C VAL A 161 -7.77 -7.27 -8.16
N PRO A 162 -8.50 -6.84 -9.20
CA PRO A 162 -8.26 -7.30 -10.56
C PRO A 162 -6.84 -6.95 -11.01
N GLU A 163 -6.23 -7.83 -11.81
CA GLU A 163 -4.82 -7.76 -12.22
C GLU A 163 -4.45 -6.40 -12.82
N GLU A 164 -5.33 -5.84 -13.67
CA GLU A 164 -5.12 -4.54 -14.31
C GLU A 164 -4.99 -3.37 -13.29
N TYR A 165 -5.63 -3.48 -12.11
CA TYR A 165 -5.61 -2.45 -11.07
C TYR A 165 -4.64 -2.79 -9.92
N LEU A 166 -4.06 -3.98 -9.89
CA LEU A 166 -3.25 -4.47 -8.78
C LEU A 166 -2.07 -3.55 -8.48
N HIS A 167 -1.40 -3.06 -9.52
CA HIS A 167 -0.28 -2.13 -9.39
C HIS A 167 -0.68 -0.79 -8.77
N HIS A 168 -1.91 -0.31 -9.00
CA HIS A 168 -2.45 0.88 -8.36
C HIS A 168 -2.78 0.65 -6.88
N PHE A 169 -3.36 -0.50 -6.53
CA PHE A 169 -3.57 -0.87 -5.13
C PHE A 169 -2.25 -0.95 -4.36
N VAL A 170 -1.25 -1.63 -4.94
CA VAL A 170 0.07 -1.75 -4.32
C VAL A 170 0.75 -0.38 -4.21
N ARG A 171 0.58 0.52 -5.21
CA ARG A 171 1.01 1.92 -5.09
C ARG A 171 0.36 2.61 -3.90
N GLY A 172 -0.96 2.50 -3.75
CA GLY A 172 -1.69 3.10 -2.63
C GLY A 172 -1.21 2.61 -1.27
N TYR A 173 -1.06 1.29 -1.13
CA TYR A 173 -0.55 0.69 0.10
C TYR A 173 0.91 1.08 0.37
N PHE A 174 1.75 1.09 -0.68
CA PHE A 174 3.13 1.56 -0.59
C PHE A 174 3.20 3.04 -0.20
N ASP A 175 2.36 3.91 -0.74
CA ASP A 175 2.36 5.33 -0.43
C ASP A 175 1.87 5.61 0.99
N GLY A 176 0.96 4.80 1.53
CA GLY A 176 0.62 4.86 2.96
C GLY A 176 1.78 4.39 3.85
N ASP A 177 2.11 3.09 3.81
CA ASP A 177 2.94 2.45 4.84
C ASP A 177 4.31 1.93 4.33
N GLY A 178 4.57 2.08 3.03
CA GLY A 178 5.84 1.69 2.43
C GLY A 178 7.00 2.63 2.75
N TYR A 179 8.21 2.13 2.55
CA TYR A 179 9.46 2.87 2.71
C TYR A 179 10.39 2.64 1.53
N VAL A 180 11.09 3.69 1.09
CA VAL A 180 12.12 3.62 0.06
C VAL A 180 13.37 4.36 0.49
N ASN A 181 14.52 3.74 0.26
CA ASN A 181 15.84 4.33 0.45
C ASN A 181 16.71 4.09 -0.77
N TYR A 182 16.93 5.16 -1.53
CA TYR A 182 17.76 5.11 -2.73
C TYR A 182 19.24 4.84 -2.44
N LYS A 183 19.78 5.29 -1.29
CA LYS A 183 21.21 5.09 -0.96
C LYS A 183 21.55 3.61 -0.75
N THR A 184 20.62 2.85 -0.19
CA THR A 184 20.78 1.41 0.06
C THR A 184 20.09 0.55 -1.00
N TYR A 185 19.41 1.16 -1.98
CA TYR A 185 18.57 0.51 -2.98
C TYR A 185 17.58 -0.47 -2.33
N THR A 186 16.80 0.05 -1.38
CA THR A 186 15.88 -0.76 -0.59
C THR A 186 14.47 -0.17 -0.67
N VAL A 187 13.50 -1.04 -0.94
CA VAL A 187 12.08 -0.78 -0.71
C VAL A 187 11.62 -1.76 0.35
N SER A 188 10.81 -1.32 1.31
CA SER A 188 10.25 -2.21 2.31
C SER A 188 8.82 -1.84 2.70
N PHE A 189 8.05 -2.87 3.03
CA PHE A 189 6.74 -2.79 3.64
C PHE A 189 6.81 -3.41 5.02
N VAL A 190 6.11 -2.86 6.00
CA VAL A 190 6.01 -3.39 7.35
C VAL A 190 4.53 -3.55 7.68
N GLY A 191 4.13 -4.70 8.23
CA GLY A 191 2.73 -4.94 8.57
C GLY A 191 2.57 -5.90 9.74
N GLY A 192 1.45 -5.78 10.46
CA GLY A 192 1.13 -6.67 11.58
C GLY A 192 0.48 -7.99 11.16
N SER A 193 -0.21 -8.01 10.00
CA SER A 193 -0.86 -9.20 9.46
C SER A 193 0.10 -10.04 8.62
N TYR A 194 0.35 -11.28 9.05
CA TYR A 194 1.12 -12.24 8.25
C TYR A 194 0.46 -12.52 6.91
N ASN A 195 -0.85 -12.78 6.90
CA ASN A 195 -1.59 -13.17 5.69
C ASN A 195 -1.50 -12.08 4.61
N PHE A 196 -1.66 -10.81 5.00
CA PHE A 196 -1.52 -9.69 4.07
C PHE A 196 -0.09 -9.59 3.53
N MET A 197 0.90 -9.65 4.43
CA MET A 197 2.31 -9.49 4.05
C MET A 197 2.84 -10.65 3.20
N ASN A 198 2.38 -11.87 3.47
CA ASN A 198 2.68 -13.04 2.65
C ASN A 198 2.03 -12.95 1.27
N SER A 199 0.78 -12.49 1.18
CA SER A 199 0.11 -12.27 -0.10
C SER A 199 0.81 -11.19 -0.93
N LEU A 200 1.18 -10.06 -0.30
CA LEU A 200 1.97 -9.01 -0.95
C LEU A 200 3.32 -9.55 -1.44
N HIS A 201 4.01 -10.37 -0.63
CA HIS A 201 5.25 -11.03 -1.04
C HIS A 201 5.06 -11.90 -2.28
N GLN A 202 4.02 -12.73 -2.32
CA GLN A 202 3.70 -13.58 -3.47
C GLN A 202 3.36 -12.77 -4.72
N ILE A 203 2.59 -11.68 -4.58
CA ILE A 203 2.29 -10.76 -5.68
C ILE A 203 3.59 -10.20 -6.29
N LEU A 204 4.51 -9.70 -5.45
CA LEU A 204 5.79 -9.17 -5.92
C LEU A 204 6.59 -10.24 -6.67
N GLN A 205 6.65 -11.47 -6.14
CA GLN A 205 7.34 -12.59 -6.80
C GLN A 205 6.73 -12.92 -8.17
N ASN A 206 5.40 -12.91 -8.29
CA ASN A 206 4.69 -13.15 -9.56
C ASN A 206 4.99 -12.07 -10.61
N HIS A 207 5.29 -10.85 -10.18
CA HIS A 207 5.75 -9.77 -11.05
C HIS A 207 7.28 -9.75 -11.28
N ASN A 208 7.97 -10.87 -11.00
CA ASN A 208 9.42 -11.01 -11.10
C ASN A 208 10.21 -10.01 -10.22
N LEU A 209 9.59 -9.51 -9.16
CA LEU A 209 10.23 -8.65 -8.16
C LEU A 209 10.67 -9.51 -6.98
N ARG A 210 11.96 -9.87 -6.96
CA ARG A 210 12.54 -10.70 -5.91
C ARG A 210 12.52 -9.97 -4.57
N ALA A 211 11.57 -10.35 -3.72
CA ALA A 211 11.40 -9.83 -2.38
C ALA A 211 11.69 -10.89 -1.31
N ASP A 212 12.24 -10.45 -0.18
CA ASP A 212 12.39 -11.26 1.03
C ASP A 212 11.22 -10.99 1.99
N LEU A 213 10.70 -12.04 2.64
CA LEU A 213 9.74 -11.92 3.74
C LEU A 213 10.43 -12.27 5.06
N LEU A 214 10.55 -11.27 5.94
CA LEU A 214 11.13 -11.43 7.27
C LEU A 214 10.03 -11.44 8.34
N ASN A 215 10.12 -12.39 9.27
CA ASN A 215 9.29 -12.45 10.47
C ASN A 215 10.05 -11.84 11.65
N GLN A 216 9.50 -10.79 12.26
CA GLN A 216 10.08 -10.09 13.40
C GLN A 216 9.11 -10.05 14.60
N ASN A 217 8.67 -11.23 15.06
CA ASN A 217 7.80 -11.51 16.22
C ASN A 217 6.47 -10.73 16.27
N LYS A 218 6.52 -9.40 16.34
CA LYS A 218 5.38 -8.47 16.40
C LYS A 218 4.96 -7.91 15.04
N HIS A 219 5.81 -8.04 14.03
CA HIS A 219 5.52 -7.55 12.68
C HIS A 219 6.27 -8.35 11.62
N TYR A 220 5.81 -8.23 10.39
CA TYR A 220 6.38 -8.85 9.20
C TYR A 220 6.90 -7.76 8.28
N ARG A 221 7.97 -8.07 7.55
CA ARG A 221 8.59 -7.13 6.62
C ARG A 221 8.82 -7.78 5.27
N VAL A 222 8.30 -7.16 4.22
CA VAL A 222 8.62 -7.51 2.83
C VAL A 222 9.66 -6.53 2.33
N ILE A 223 10.80 -7.02 1.81
CA ILE A 223 11.92 -6.18 1.38
C ILE A 223 12.31 -6.50 -0.05
N LEU A 224 12.38 -5.47 -0.88
CA LEU A 224 13.04 -5.49 -2.18
C LEU A 224 14.41 -4.84 -2.04
N SER A 225 15.45 -5.54 -2.46
CA SER A 225 16.83 -5.03 -2.44
C SER A 225 17.45 -5.13 -3.83
N GLY A 226 18.30 -4.16 -4.16
CA GLY A 226 18.98 -4.08 -5.45
C GLY A 226 18.50 -2.89 -6.25
N ARG A 227 19.46 -2.28 -6.96
CA ARG A 227 19.23 -1.07 -7.76
C ARG A 227 18.23 -1.38 -8.87
N LYS A 228 18.39 -2.52 -9.54
CA LYS A 228 17.48 -2.98 -10.60
C LYS A 228 16.10 -3.31 -10.04
N SER A 229 16.05 -4.03 -8.91
CA SER A 229 14.80 -4.41 -8.25
C SER A 229 13.94 -3.21 -7.87
N ILE A 230 14.53 -2.17 -7.26
CA ILE A 230 13.76 -0.98 -6.87
C ILE A 230 13.29 -0.17 -8.09
N GLN A 231 14.05 -0.17 -9.20
CA GLN A 231 13.66 0.50 -10.43
C GLN A 231 12.52 -0.24 -11.12
N LEU A 232 12.57 -1.57 -11.19
CA LEU A 232 11.47 -2.40 -11.71
C LEU A 232 10.20 -2.20 -10.89
N PHE A 233 10.32 -2.20 -9.55
CA PHE A 233 9.20 -1.94 -8.66
C PHE A 233 8.59 -0.56 -8.91
N SER A 234 9.43 0.49 -9.00
CA SER A 234 8.98 1.85 -9.28
C SER A 234 8.22 1.94 -10.61
N ASN A 235 8.80 1.40 -11.69
CA ASN A 235 8.19 1.41 -13.01
C ASN A 235 6.84 0.69 -13.04
N TRP A 236 6.68 -0.36 -12.23
CA TRP A 236 5.43 -1.10 -12.13
C TRP A 236 4.35 -0.31 -11.38
N ILE A 237 4.62 0.13 -10.14
CA ILE A 237 3.57 0.77 -9.31
C ILE A 237 3.21 2.19 -9.80
N TYR A 238 4.14 2.88 -10.46
CA TYR A 238 3.95 4.24 -10.98
C TYR A 238 3.63 4.28 -12.48
N LYS A 239 3.41 3.13 -13.12
CA LYS A 239 2.79 3.07 -14.44
C LYS A 239 1.42 3.74 -14.38
N ASP A 240 1.15 4.60 -15.37
CA ASP A 240 -0.12 5.32 -15.53
C ASP A 240 -0.62 5.96 -14.22
N LYS A 241 0.31 6.51 -13.42
CA LYS A 241 -0.01 7.15 -12.14
C LYS A 241 -0.78 8.45 -12.32
N ASP A 242 -1.72 8.67 -11.42
CA ASP A 242 -2.44 9.93 -11.27
C ASP A 242 -2.26 10.44 -9.84
N ILE A 243 -2.89 9.77 -8.86
CA ILE A 243 -2.71 10.04 -7.43
C ILE A 243 -1.49 9.28 -6.87
N TYR A 244 -0.58 9.99 -6.18
CA TYR A 244 0.61 9.43 -5.51
C TYR A 244 1.24 10.38 -4.49
N LEU A 245 2.07 9.86 -3.57
CA LEU A 245 2.93 10.68 -2.71
C LEU A 245 4.22 11.12 -3.42
N HIS A 246 4.34 12.42 -3.68
CA HIS A 246 5.51 13.05 -4.30
C HIS A 246 6.82 12.67 -3.62
N ARG A 247 6.89 12.75 -2.28
CA ARG A 247 8.12 12.44 -1.51
C ARG A 247 8.66 11.03 -1.76
N LYS A 248 7.80 10.05 -2.05
CA LYS A 248 8.22 8.66 -2.32
C LYS A 248 8.60 8.50 -3.78
N TYR A 249 7.81 9.07 -4.68
CA TYR A 249 8.10 9.10 -6.11
C TYR A 249 9.46 9.76 -6.41
N GLU A 250 9.72 10.93 -5.83
CA GLU A 250 10.98 11.69 -5.98
C GLU A 250 12.23 10.88 -5.55
N VAL A 251 12.10 9.96 -4.59
CA VAL A 251 13.22 9.10 -4.19
C VAL A 251 13.59 8.14 -5.31
N PHE A 252 12.61 7.62 -6.06
CA PHE A 252 12.86 6.78 -7.23
C PHE A 252 13.43 7.57 -8.41
N GLN A 253 13.02 8.84 -8.58
CA GLN A 253 13.52 9.70 -9.66
C GLN A 253 15.00 10.11 -9.51
N LYS A 254 15.65 9.73 -8.41
CA LYS A 254 17.11 9.86 -8.26
C LYS A 254 17.88 8.90 -9.17
N GLU A 255 17.21 7.89 -9.73
CA GLU A 255 17.78 7.01 -10.74
C GLU A 255 17.75 7.70 -12.11
N SER A 256 18.93 7.99 -12.65
CA SER A 256 19.10 8.58 -13.98
C SER A 256 19.43 7.57 -15.06
N LEU A 257 19.78 6.34 -14.70
CA LEU A 257 20.10 5.28 -15.66
C LEU A 257 18.85 4.53 -16.11
N SER A 258 18.85 4.10 -17.37
CA SER A 258 17.81 3.20 -17.90
C SER A 258 17.94 1.79 -17.30
N LEU A 259 16.85 1.01 -17.33
CA LEU A 259 16.82 -0.36 -16.78
C LEU A 259 17.91 -1.29 -17.34
N ASP A 260 18.30 -1.09 -18.60
CA ASP A 260 19.33 -1.89 -19.28
C ASP A 260 20.75 -1.55 -18.80
N GLN A 261 20.94 -0.32 -18.32
CA GLN A 261 22.21 0.17 -17.77
C GLN A 261 22.34 -0.13 -16.28
N VAL A 262 21.24 -0.42 -15.59
CA VAL A 262 21.25 -0.70 -14.16
C VAL A 262 21.68 -2.14 -13.90
N GLN A 263 22.81 -2.28 -13.20
CA GLN A 263 23.29 -3.55 -12.67
C GLN A 263 23.24 -3.53 -11.15
N ASP A 264 22.78 -4.64 -10.57
CA ASP A 264 22.89 -4.84 -9.14
C ASP A 264 24.35 -5.03 -8.74
N ARG A 265 24.73 -4.48 -7.59
CA ARG A 265 26.06 -4.71 -7.03
C ARG A 265 26.23 -6.20 -6.80
N LYS A 266 27.33 -6.77 -7.28
CA LYS A 266 27.75 -8.14 -6.92
C LYS A 266 27.84 -8.21 -5.38
N LEU A 267 27.01 -9.05 -4.77
CA LEU A 267 27.01 -9.26 -3.32
C LEU A 267 28.38 -9.83 -2.90
N LYS A 268 29.24 -9.01 -2.29
CA LYS A 268 30.52 -9.45 -1.69
C LYS A 268 30.33 -10.34 -0.44
N GLN A 269 29.09 -10.60 -0.03
CA GLN A 269 28.71 -11.30 1.21
C GLN A 269 27.94 -12.61 0.99
N THR A 270 27.78 -13.11 -0.24
CA THR A 270 27.20 -14.45 -0.43
C THR A 270 28.03 -15.49 0.33
N GLN A 271 27.40 -16.54 0.87
CA GLN A 271 28.12 -17.59 1.61
C GLN A 271 29.31 -18.13 0.79
N THR A 272 29.13 -18.31 -0.52
CA THR A 272 30.18 -18.71 -1.46
C THR A 272 31.32 -17.69 -1.58
N ALA A 273 31.01 -16.40 -1.70
CA ALA A 273 32.04 -15.35 -1.77
C ALA A 273 32.81 -15.20 -0.43
N VAL A 274 32.11 -15.33 0.70
CA VAL A 274 32.74 -15.33 2.03
C VAL A 274 33.62 -16.56 2.22
N LYS A 275 33.16 -17.74 1.80
CA LYS A 275 33.94 -18.99 1.82
C LYS A 275 35.21 -18.87 0.97
N GLN A 276 35.11 -18.30 -0.23
CA GLN A 276 36.26 -18.07 -1.10
C GLN A 276 37.25 -17.08 -0.48
N ARG A 277 36.78 -15.98 0.11
CA ARG A 277 37.66 -14.99 0.79
C ARG A 277 38.40 -15.61 1.97
N LYS A 278 37.73 -16.45 2.76
CA LYS A 278 38.34 -17.22 3.85
C LYS A 278 39.42 -18.17 3.33
N GLN A 279 39.14 -18.93 2.26
CA GLN A 279 40.13 -19.81 1.64
C GLN A 279 41.34 -19.05 1.09
N ASN A 280 41.11 -17.92 0.42
CA ASN A 280 42.20 -17.07 -0.07
C ASN A 280 43.05 -16.52 1.08
N PHE A 281 42.42 -16.14 2.19
CA PHE A 281 43.12 -15.71 3.40
C PHE A 281 44.04 -16.80 3.95
N LEU A 282 43.54 -18.03 4.11
CA LEU A 282 44.35 -19.15 4.61
C LEU A 282 45.54 -19.46 3.70
N LYS A 283 45.34 -19.42 2.37
CA LYS A 283 46.42 -19.62 1.39
C LYS A 283 47.49 -18.53 1.48
N ALA A 284 47.09 -17.27 1.57
CA ALA A 284 48.02 -16.15 1.69
C ALA A 284 48.77 -16.17 3.05
N TYR A 285 48.04 -16.45 4.14
CA TYR A 285 48.62 -16.58 5.48
C TYR A 285 49.63 -17.75 5.56
N MET A 286 49.38 -18.85 4.85
CA MET A 286 50.33 -19.96 4.76
C MET A 286 51.70 -19.53 4.21
N LYS A 287 51.73 -18.54 3.31
CA LYS A 287 52.95 -18.00 2.69
C LYS A 287 53.63 -16.95 3.55
N ASP A 288 52.87 -15.96 4.03
CA ASP A 288 53.45 -14.75 4.62
C ASP A 288 53.51 -14.80 6.17
N LYS A 289 52.78 -15.74 6.81
CA LYS A 289 52.69 -15.99 8.27
C LYS A 289 52.42 -14.76 9.15
N CYS A 290 52.03 -13.64 8.55
CA CYS A 290 51.73 -12.40 9.24
C CYS A 290 50.27 -12.00 8.97
N ASN A 291 49.49 -11.90 10.05
CA ASN A 291 48.08 -11.52 9.96
C ASN A 291 47.89 -10.11 9.41
N ALA A 292 48.71 -9.14 9.85
CA ALA A 292 48.62 -7.76 9.41
C ALA A 292 48.93 -7.63 7.90
N THR A 293 50.00 -8.29 7.44
CA THR A 293 50.37 -8.34 6.02
C THR A 293 49.30 -9.02 5.18
N THR A 294 48.78 -10.17 5.63
CA THR A 294 47.72 -10.90 4.92
C THR A 294 46.42 -10.09 4.82
N CYS A 295 46.03 -9.41 5.91
CA CYS A 295 44.86 -8.54 5.95
C CYS A 295 45.02 -7.36 4.98
N SER A 296 46.19 -6.72 4.96
CA SER A 296 46.50 -5.61 4.06
C SER A 296 46.47 -6.05 2.58
N ASN A 297 47.17 -7.14 2.24
CA ASN A 297 47.29 -7.65 0.88
C ASN A 297 45.94 -8.08 0.27
N LEU A 298 45.00 -8.52 1.09
CA LEU A 298 43.68 -8.99 0.65
C LEU A 298 42.56 -7.96 0.87
N GLU A 299 42.89 -6.74 1.29
CA GLU A 299 41.92 -5.69 1.65
C GLU A 299 40.84 -6.19 2.62
N ILE A 300 41.26 -6.96 3.64
CA ILE A 300 40.40 -7.47 4.71
C ILE A 300 40.67 -6.66 5.98
N SER A 301 39.63 -6.08 6.56
CA SER A 301 39.79 -5.38 7.84
C SER A 301 40.11 -6.39 8.96
N GLU A 302 40.99 -6.01 9.90
CA GLU A 302 41.32 -6.87 11.05
C GLU A 302 40.07 -7.25 11.86
N SER A 303 39.09 -6.35 11.95
CA SER A 303 37.80 -6.61 12.60
C SER A 303 37.02 -7.75 11.93
N THR A 304 37.09 -7.85 10.59
CA THR A 304 36.45 -8.92 9.83
C THR A 304 37.14 -10.26 10.09
N PHE A 305 38.47 -10.28 10.10
CA PHE A 305 39.27 -11.47 10.42
C PHE A 305 39.00 -11.97 11.85
N LYS A 306 39.07 -11.08 12.84
CA LYS A 306 38.74 -11.40 14.25
C LYS A 306 37.32 -11.98 14.39
N ARG A 307 36.37 -11.44 13.63
CA ARG A 307 34.99 -11.98 13.59
C ARG A 307 34.92 -13.38 12.99
N TRP A 308 35.71 -13.69 11.97
CA TRP A 308 35.78 -15.04 11.41
C TRP A 308 36.32 -16.05 12.42
N LEU A 309 37.42 -15.73 13.12
CA LEU A 309 37.95 -16.61 14.18
C LEU A 309 36.96 -16.83 15.32
N LYS A 310 36.14 -15.83 15.66
CA LYS A 310 35.15 -15.94 16.74
C LYS A 310 33.91 -16.75 16.35
N ASN A 311 33.42 -16.59 15.12
CA ASN A 311 32.07 -17.05 14.74
C ASN A 311 32.07 -18.22 13.75
N ASP A 312 33.22 -18.62 13.20
CA ASP A 312 33.34 -19.75 12.26
C ASP A 312 34.38 -20.75 12.78
N ASN A 313 33.88 -21.81 13.44
CA ASN A 313 34.72 -22.85 14.02
C ASN A 313 35.57 -23.59 12.97
N GLN A 314 35.03 -23.81 11.76
CA GLN A 314 35.78 -24.50 10.71
C GLN A 314 36.97 -23.67 10.25
N PHE A 315 36.75 -22.38 10.00
CA PHE A 315 37.82 -21.46 9.64
C PHE A 315 38.88 -21.34 10.74
N LYS A 316 38.46 -21.29 12.01
CA LYS A 316 39.37 -21.25 13.16
C LYS A 316 40.28 -22.48 13.21
N ILE A 317 39.70 -23.68 13.07
CA ILE A 317 40.46 -24.94 13.07
C ILE A 317 41.49 -24.96 11.93
N GLU A 318 41.11 -24.55 10.72
CA GLU A 318 42.04 -24.50 9.58
C GLU A 318 43.17 -23.49 9.79
N TYR A 319 42.86 -22.32 10.33
CA TYR A 319 43.84 -21.29 10.67
C TYR A 319 44.84 -21.75 11.75
N GLU A 320 44.34 -22.41 12.82
CA GLU A 320 45.18 -22.93 13.91
C GLU A 320 46.09 -24.06 13.42
N LYS A 321 45.58 -24.97 12.57
CA LYS A 321 46.41 -26.02 11.94
C LYS A 321 47.59 -25.45 11.18
N ILE A 322 47.35 -24.44 10.34
CA ILE A 322 48.41 -23.76 9.56
C ILE A 322 49.40 -23.02 10.48
N SER A 323 48.94 -22.54 11.63
CA SER A 323 49.77 -21.86 12.62
C SER A 323 50.60 -22.82 13.48
N LEU A 324 50.17 -24.08 13.66
CA LEU A 324 50.85 -25.10 14.47
C LEU A 324 51.88 -25.94 13.69
N THR A 325 51.71 -26.06 12.37
CA THR A 325 52.68 -26.77 11.49
C THR A 325 54.08 -26.13 11.43
N SER A 326 54.32 -25.01 12.12
CA SER A 326 55.62 -24.34 12.25
C SER A 326 56.39 -24.68 13.54
N SER A 327 55.83 -25.50 14.44
CA SER A 327 56.51 -25.82 15.72
C SER A 327 57.32 -27.11 15.70
N THR A 328 57.43 -27.80 14.55
CA THR A 328 58.00 -29.16 14.45
C THR A 328 59.11 -29.31 13.40
N SER A 329 59.56 -28.21 12.79
CA SER A 329 60.64 -28.22 11.78
C SER A 329 61.92 -27.51 12.23
N ASP A 330 62.04 -27.20 13.52
CA ASP A 330 63.30 -26.82 14.18
C ASP A 330 63.53 -27.78 15.36
N ASN A 331 64.05 -28.98 15.08
CA ASN A 331 64.71 -29.85 16.04
C ASN A 331 65.73 -30.74 15.33
#